data_AF-A0A063BX23-F1
#
_entry.id   AF-A0A063BX23-F1
#
_cell.length_a   1.000
_cell.length_b   1.000
_cell.length_c   1.000
_cell.angle_alpha   90.00
_cell.angle_beta   90.00
_cell.angle_gamma   90.00
#
_symmetry.space_group_name_H-M   'P 1'
#
loop_
_entity.id
_entity.type
_entity.pdbx_description
1 polymer ?
#
loop_
_entity_poly.entity_id
_entity_poly.type
_entity_poly.pdbx_seq_one_letter_code
_entity_poly.pdbx_strand_id
1 'polypeptide(L)'
;MQPKAGQGMNTAFLDALNLAWKIHAVEGGFAHRDLLKTYENERKTVAESLVNFDNRYSKLFSQRPPTTNEMEAASNGASQDTVTEEEDEFVKAFKESCEFTSGYGVSYGPNELNWSSSHPAKSMLMNPQGTKLRPGHIFINSDVTRVVDANVVHLEQGVPLNGSFRILIFAGNPAVTRKALVDFAAGLGCNQSFYRRYMRSDAREVSYHEKHNPHSLFFTLCVIFATKRCHIEISRDVPGLLARYRHHVYADDRWDQRVPDATASAHAKTGFDEDRGGVVVVRPDGYVGAVVGLVEGTGTANALNEYFAAFCTEKLADVNSQL
;
A
#
# COMPACT_ATOMS: atom_id res chain seq x y z
N MET A 1 -11.92 27.40 -3.19
CA MET A 1 -11.99 26.82 -1.84
C MET A 1 -12.06 27.93 -0.82
N GLN A 2 -12.94 27.81 0.18
CA GLN A 2 -12.93 28.74 1.31
C GLN A 2 -11.69 28.46 2.20
N PRO A 3 -11.07 29.46 2.84
CA PRO A 3 -9.88 29.27 3.69
C PRO A 3 -10.12 28.42 4.96
N LYS A 4 -11.37 28.08 5.26
CA LYS A 4 -11.81 27.54 6.56
C LYS A 4 -11.27 26.14 6.87
N ALA A 5 -10.94 25.34 5.86
CA ALA A 5 -10.45 23.97 6.06
C ALA A 5 -8.90 23.84 6.02
N GLY A 6 -8.16 24.89 5.63
CA GLY A 6 -6.70 24.83 5.50
C GLY A 6 -6.15 23.87 4.43
N GLN A 7 -7.02 23.31 3.59
CA GLN A 7 -6.69 22.18 2.69
C GLN A 7 -6.04 22.59 1.37
N GLY A 8 -6.11 23.86 0.97
CA GLY A 8 -5.63 24.29 -0.36
C GLY A 8 -4.17 23.91 -0.63
N MET A 9 -3.28 24.13 0.35
CA MET A 9 -1.86 23.78 0.22
C MET A 9 -1.63 22.27 0.30
N ASN A 10 -2.28 21.57 1.23
CA ASN A 10 -2.16 20.11 1.39
C ASN A 10 -2.57 19.37 0.12
N THR A 11 -3.73 19.73 -0.45
CA THR A 11 -4.23 19.14 -1.69
C THR A 11 -3.28 19.40 -2.85
N ALA A 12 -2.73 20.61 -2.97
CA ALA A 12 -1.78 20.95 -4.04
C ALA A 12 -0.49 20.11 -3.96
N PHE A 13 0.05 19.88 -2.76
CA PHE A 13 1.21 18.98 -2.59
C PHE A 13 0.88 17.53 -2.97
N LEU A 14 -0.31 17.04 -2.61
CA LEU A 14 -0.75 15.69 -2.99
C LEU A 14 -1.01 15.55 -4.50
N ASP A 15 -1.51 16.60 -5.16
CA ASP A 15 -1.64 16.65 -6.62
C ASP A 15 -0.26 16.56 -7.29
N ALA A 16 0.69 17.38 -6.83
CA ALA A 16 2.05 17.39 -7.35
C ALA A 16 2.74 16.04 -7.13
N LEU A 17 2.61 15.44 -5.95
CA LEU A 17 3.18 14.12 -5.65
C LEU A 17 2.58 13.04 -6.57
N ASN A 18 1.25 13.00 -6.73
CA ASN A 18 0.58 12.04 -7.60
C ASN A 18 1.02 12.14 -9.06
N LEU A 19 1.23 13.36 -9.57
CA LEU A 19 1.68 13.56 -10.94
C LEU A 19 3.18 13.29 -11.12
N ALA A 20 4.02 13.72 -10.18
CA ALA A 20 5.48 13.68 -10.31
C ALA A 20 6.02 12.25 -10.50
N TRP A 21 5.53 11.28 -9.74
CA TRP A 21 5.99 9.89 -9.89
C TRP A 21 5.50 9.26 -11.19
N LYS A 22 4.32 9.65 -11.70
CA LYS A 22 3.79 9.16 -12.98
C LYS A 22 4.61 9.68 -14.14
N ILE A 23 4.99 10.97 -14.11
CA ILE A 23 5.94 11.54 -15.07
C ILE A 23 7.27 10.80 -15.00
N HIS A 24 7.81 10.58 -13.80
CA HIS A 24 9.04 9.80 -13.63
C HIS A 24 8.93 8.39 -14.21
N ALA A 25 7.81 7.69 -13.99
CA ALA A 25 7.58 6.36 -14.52
C ALA A 25 7.54 6.33 -16.07
N VAL A 26 6.90 7.33 -16.69
CA VAL A 26 6.79 7.42 -18.15
C VAL A 26 8.10 7.85 -18.80
N GLU A 27 8.71 8.94 -18.31
CA GLU A 27 9.97 9.47 -18.86
C GLU A 27 11.16 8.55 -18.57
N GLY A 28 11.09 7.77 -17.48
CA GLY A 28 12.04 6.69 -17.18
C GLY A 28 11.86 5.44 -18.05
N GLY A 29 10.84 5.40 -18.92
CA GLY A 29 10.54 4.25 -19.78
C GLY A 29 9.94 3.04 -19.04
N PHE A 30 9.48 3.22 -17.79
CA PHE A 30 8.92 2.15 -16.97
C PHE A 30 7.43 1.88 -17.26
N ALA A 31 6.67 2.92 -17.60
CA ALA A 31 5.23 2.83 -17.82
C ALA A 31 4.77 3.50 -19.12
N HIS A 32 3.65 3.02 -19.68
CA HIS A 32 3.03 3.61 -20.85
C HIS A 32 2.52 5.03 -20.57
N ARG A 33 2.55 5.90 -21.59
CA ARG A 33 2.09 7.30 -21.46
C ARG A 33 0.62 7.41 -21.03
N ASP A 34 -0.19 6.39 -21.30
CA ASP A 34 -1.59 6.32 -20.87
C ASP A 34 -1.74 6.37 -19.34
N LEU A 35 -0.70 5.97 -18.59
CA LEU A 35 -0.65 6.11 -17.14
C LEU A 35 -0.91 7.55 -16.67
N LEU A 36 -0.50 8.56 -17.43
CA LEU A 36 -0.71 9.97 -17.08
C LEU A 36 -2.19 10.36 -17.04
N LYS A 37 -3.06 9.68 -17.79
CA LYS A 37 -4.53 9.91 -17.76
C LYS A 37 -5.12 9.61 -16.38
N THR A 38 -4.49 8.72 -15.62
CA THR A 38 -4.93 8.41 -14.25
C THR A 38 -4.79 9.61 -13.31
N TYR A 39 -3.93 10.60 -13.59
CA TYR A 39 -3.82 11.79 -12.74
C TYR A 39 -5.15 12.56 -12.67
N GLU A 40 -5.74 12.87 -13.83
CA GLU A 40 -7.02 13.58 -13.86
C GLU A 40 -8.12 12.74 -13.23
N ASN A 41 -8.23 11.46 -13.62
CA ASN A 41 -9.25 10.55 -13.09
C ASN A 41 -9.19 10.39 -11.57
N GLU A 42 -7.99 10.42 -10.98
CA GLU A 42 -7.81 10.32 -9.52
C GLU A 42 -8.04 11.65 -8.81
N ARG A 43 -7.40 12.73 -9.28
CA ARG A 43 -7.33 13.99 -8.54
C ARG A 43 -8.54 14.88 -8.77
N LYS A 44 -9.17 14.82 -9.94
CA LYS A 44 -10.40 15.57 -10.22
C LYS A 44 -11.55 15.12 -9.32
N THR A 45 -11.76 13.82 -9.18
CA THR A 45 -12.81 13.28 -8.29
C THR A 45 -12.58 13.68 -6.83
N VAL A 46 -11.33 13.68 -6.37
CA VAL A 46 -10.99 14.15 -5.01
C VAL A 46 -11.28 15.65 -4.85
N ALA A 47 -10.93 16.47 -5.85
CA ALA A 47 -11.21 17.90 -5.84
C ALA A 47 -12.71 18.22 -5.88
N GLU A 48 -13.49 17.47 -6.67
CA GLU A 48 -14.96 17.60 -6.70
C GLU A 48 -15.59 17.20 -5.36
N SER A 49 -15.16 16.08 -4.78
CA SER A 49 -15.59 15.65 -3.44
C SER A 49 -15.27 16.69 -2.38
N LEU A 50 -14.07 17.30 -2.44
CA LEU A 50 -13.65 18.38 -1.56
C LEU A 50 -14.55 19.62 -1.67
N VAL A 51 -14.88 20.04 -2.89
CA VAL A 51 -15.76 21.19 -3.12
C VAL A 51 -17.18 20.91 -2.63
N ASN A 52 -17.69 19.70 -2.91
CA ASN A 52 -19.03 19.29 -2.47
C ASN A 52 -19.11 19.21 -0.95
N PHE A 53 -18.08 18.65 -0.31
CA PHE A 53 -17.97 18.58 1.14
C PHE A 53 -17.91 19.98 1.78
N ASP A 54 -17.02 20.88 1.31
CA ASP A 54 -16.90 22.26 1.80
C ASP A 54 -18.24 23.03 1.72
N ASN A 55 -18.96 22.85 0.60
CA ASN A 55 -20.28 23.45 0.39
C ASN A 55 -21.35 22.90 1.36
N ARG A 56 -21.38 21.59 1.60
CA ARG A 56 -22.32 20.94 2.53
C ARG A 56 -22.00 21.32 3.98
N TYR A 57 -20.74 21.21 4.36
CA TYR A 57 -20.26 21.49 5.71
C TYR A 57 -20.46 22.96 6.09
N SER A 58 -20.21 23.89 5.16
CA SER A 58 -20.45 25.33 5.37
C SER A 58 -21.93 25.65 5.62
N LYS A 59 -22.87 24.95 4.97
CA LYS A 59 -24.31 25.13 5.19
C LYS A 59 -24.73 24.64 6.57
N LEU A 60 -24.28 23.44 6.97
CA LEU A 60 -24.59 22.84 8.26
C LEU A 60 -24.09 23.72 9.43
N PHE A 61 -22.83 24.19 9.37
CA PHE A 61 -22.25 25.04 10.40
C PHE A 61 -22.87 26.45 10.48
N SER A 62 -23.42 26.95 9.38
CA SER A 62 -24.10 28.25 9.37
C SER A 62 -25.51 28.17 9.96
N GLN A 63 -26.12 26.97 10.01
CA GLN A 63 -27.49 26.76 10.50
C GLN A 63 -27.56 26.52 12.01
N ARG A 64 -26.60 25.78 12.59
CA ARG A 64 -26.53 25.50 14.03
C ARG A 64 -25.09 25.22 14.46
N PRO A 65 -24.57 25.88 15.51
CA PRO A 65 -23.28 25.51 16.09
C PRO A 65 -23.39 24.17 16.84
N PRO A 66 -22.37 23.30 16.78
CA PRO A 66 -22.38 22.00 17.44
C PRO A 66 -22.48 22.12 18.95
N THR A 67 -23.21 21.18 19.56
CA THR A 67 -23.18 21.00 21.02
C THR A 67 -21.97 20.17 21.43
N THR A 68 -21.46 20.38 22.66
CA THR A 68 -20.30 19.64 23.19
C THR A 68 -20.52 18.13 23.16
N ASN A 69 -21.76 17.68 23.40
CA ASN A 69 -22.14 16.26 23.38
C ASN A 69 -22.03 15.64 21.97
N GLU A 70 -22.42 16.36 20.92
CA GLU A 70 -22.30 15.91 19.52
C GLU A 70 -20.83 15.77 19.09
N MET A 71 -19.96 16.66 19.58
CA MET A 71 -18.51 16.59 19.34
C MET A 71 -17.87 15.42 20.07
N GLU A 72 -18.25 15.19 21.33
CA GLU A 72 -17.77 14.07 22.15
C GLU A 72 -18.23 12.71 21.58
N ALA A 73 -19.47 12.61 21.10
CA ALA A 73 -20.00 11.41 20.44
C ALA A 73 -19.31 11.11 19.10
N ALA A 74 -18.81 12.13 18.40
CA ALA A 74 -18.05 11.94 17.17
C ALA A 74 -16.58 11.57 17.42
N SER A 75 -15.98 12.01 18.53
CA SER A 75 -14.58 11.71 18.89
C SER A 75 -14.39 10.40 19.66
N ASN A 76 -15.33 10.06 20.54
CA ASN A 76 -15.32 8.80 21.27
C ASN A 76 -16.13 7.80 20.48
N GLY A 77 -15.47 6.85 19.82
CA GLY A 77 -16.13 5.76 19.08
C GLY A 77 -16.87 4.77 20.00
N ALA A 78 -17.79 5.24 20.84
CA ALA A 78 -18.46 4.46 21.86
C ALA A 78 -19.98 4.37 21.61
N SER A 79 -20.42 3.11 21.47
CA SER A 79 -21.78 2.57 21.70
C SER A 79 -22.80 2.77 20.58
N GLN A 80 -22.95 1.72 19.77
CA GLN A 80 -24.24 1.34 19.18
C GLN A 80 -25.22 1.11 20.34
N ASP A 81 -25.96 2.12 20.78
CA ASP A 81 -27.23 1.95 21.49
C ASP A 81 -27.85 3.33 21.77
N THR A 82 -28.42 3.92 20.71
CA THR A 82 -29.65 4.75 20.65
C THR A 82 -29.55 5.64 19.40
N VAL A 83 -30.18 5.20 18.30
CA VAL A 83 -30.25 5.99 17.06
C VAL A 83 -31.61 6.70 17.04
N THR A 84 -31.59 7.99 17.35
CA THR A 84 -32.61 8.96 16.93
C THR A 84 -32.18 9.51 15.57
N GLU A 85 -32.95 9.19 14.53
CA GLU A 85 -32.57 9.35 13.09
C GLU A 85 -32.23 10.79 12.65
N GLU A 86 -32.57 11.82 13.43
CA GLU A 86 -32.28 13.23 13.11
C GLU A 86 -30.94 13.75 13.69
N GLU A 87 -30.34 13.07 14.67
CA GLU A 87 -29.06 13.46 15.28
C GLU A 87 -27.82 12.96 14.49
N ASP A 88 -28.03 12.14 13.46
CA ASP A 88 -26.97 11.35 12.80
C ASP A 88 -26.28 12.08 11.62
N GLU A 89 -26.92 13.10 11.02
CA GLU A 89 -26.33 13.80 9.87
C GLU A 89 -25.10 14.65 10.27
N PHE A 90 -25.15 15.29 11.44
CA PHE A 90 -24.04 16.09 11.94
C PHE A 90 -22.85 15.22 12.34
N VAL A 91 -23.08 14.14 13.09
CA VAL A 91 -22.02 13.19 13.48
C VAL A 91 -21.38 12.55 12.26
N LYS A 92 -22.18 12.18 11.25
CA LYS A 92 -21.68 11.68 9.96
C LYS A 92 -20.85 12.72 9.21
N ALA A 93 -21.35 13.95 9.09
CA ALA A 93 -20.63 15.05 8.44
C ALA A 93 -19.33 15.40 9.20
N PHE A 94 -19.32 15.27 10.53
CA PHE A 94 -18.14 15.48 11.36
C PHE A 94 -17.10 14.37 11.17
N LYS A 95 -17.51 13.09 11.18
CA LYS A 95 -16.62 11.96 10.88
C LYS A 95 -16.01 12.06 9.48
N GLU A 96 -16.85 12.37 8.48
CA GLU A 96 -16.41 12.66 7.12
C GLU A 96 -15.42 13.84 7.08
N SER A 97 -15.67 14.90 7.87
CA SER A 97 -14.74 16.02 8.05
C SER A 97 -13.39 15.58 8.60
N CYS A 98 -13.36 14.72 9.61
CA CYS A 98 -12.11 14.22 10.20
C CYS A 98 -11.32 13.36 9.23
N GLU A 99 -11.98 12.43 8.53
CA GLU A 99 -11.33 11.62 7.47
C GLU A 99 -10.78 12.51 6.36
N PHE A 100 -11.57 13.52 5.97
CA PHE A 100 -11.22 14.42 4.90
C PHE A 100 -10.05 15.36 5.28
N THR A 101 -10.15 16.03 6.43
CA THR A 101 -9.13 17.00 6.88
C THR A 101 -7.80 16.36 7.27
N SER A 102 -7.82 15.09 7.70
CA SER A 102 -6.61 14.30 7.95
C SER A 102 -5.92 13.80 6.67
N GLY A 103 -6.58 13.86 5.52
CA GLY A 103 -6.07 13.36 4.24
C GLY A 103 -6.12 11.84 4.08
N TYR A 104 -6.51 11.09 5.12
CA TYR A 104 -6.66 9.63 5.09
C TYR A 104 -7.97 9.16 4.45
N GLY A 105 -8.96 10.06 4.32
CA GLY A 105 -10.26 9.78 3.68
C GLY A 105 -10.21 9.76 2.15
N VAL A 106 -9.06 10.04 1.52
CA VAL A 106 -8.93 10.00 0.07
C VAL A 106 -8.98 8.56 -0.43
N SER A 107 -9.89 8.31 -1.36
CA SER A 107 -10.02 7.04 -2.07
C SER A 107 -10.03 7.28 -3.57
N TYR A 108 -9.17 6.55 -4.27
CA TYR A 108 -9.15 6.56 -5.73
C TYR A 108 -10.04 5.46 -6.28
N GLY A 109 -10.79 5.80 -7.33
CA GLY A 109 -11.62 4.84 -8.04
C GLY A 109 -10.78 3.79 -8.81
N PRO A 110 -11.45 2.75 -9.34
CA PRO A 110 -10.83 1.73 -10.17
C PRO A 110 -10.12 2.31 -11.39
N ASN A 111 -8.87 1.90 -11.62
CA ASN A 111 -8.09 2.22 -12.81
C ASN A 111 -6.95 1.19 -12.97
N GLU A 112 -6.02 1.42 -13.90
CA GLU A 112 -4.87 0.52 -14.15
C GLU A 112 -3.91 0.38 -12.96
N LEU A 113 -3.91 1.34 -12.02
CA LEU A 113 -3.09 1.32 -10.81
C LEU A 113 -3.85 0.75 -9.61
N ASN A 114 -5.15 0.98 -9.53
CA ASN A 114 -5.97 0.59 -8.39
C ASN A 114 -6.79 -0.64 -8.77
N TRP A 115 -6.34 -1.80 -8.33
CA TRP A 115 -6.98 -3.07 -8.65
C TRP A 115 -8.45 -3.08 -8.22
N SER A 116 -9.29 -3.67 -9.06
CA SER A 116 -10.71 -3.92 -8.83
C SER A 116 -11.15 -5.17 -9.58
N SER A 117 -12.41 -5.60 -9.40
CA SER A 117 -12.98 -6.71 -10.18
C SER A 117 -13.03 -6.45 -11.69
N SER A 118 -12.96 -5.18 -12.13
CA SER A 118 -12.90 -4.81 -13.55
C SER A 118 -11.46 -4.71 -14.10
N HIS A 119 -10.44 -4.90 -13.26
CA HIS A 119 -9.05 -4.81 -13.65
C HIS A 119 -8.66 -5.94 -14.64
N PRO A 120 -7.72 -5.71 -15.58
CA PRO A 120 -7.25 -6.74 -16.50
C PRO A 120 -6.68 -7.98 -15.79
N ALA A 121 -5.95 -7.77 -14.69
CA ALA A 121 -5.42 -8.82 -13.83
C ALA A 121 -6.55 -9.50 -13.03
N LYS A 122 -6.82 -10.77 -13.34
CA LYS A 122 -7.97 -11.55 -12.84
C LYS A 122 -7.58 -12.83 -12.11
N SER A 123 -6.29 -13.00 -11.80
CA SER A 123 -5.84 -14.11 -10.96
C SER A 123 -6.69 -14.23 -9.67
N MET A 124 -7.06 -15.46 -9.31
CA MET A 124 -7.85 -15.76 -8.10
C MET A 124 -7.15 -15.36 -6.80
N LEU A 125 -5.84 -15.11 -6.87
CA LEU A 125 -5.03 -14.68 -5.74
C LEU A 125 -5.11 -13.16 -5.49
N MET A 126 -5.71 -12.40 -6.41
CA MET A 126 -5.93 -10.98 -6.25
C MET A 126 -7.00 -10.71 -5.20
N ASN A 127 -6.69 -9.77 -4.30
CA ASN A 127 -7.56 -9.31 -3.23
C ASN A 127 -8.16 -10.47 -2.40
N PRO A 128 -7.30 -11.23 -1.69
CA PRO A 128 -7.72 -12.39 -0.92
C PRO A 128 -8.78 -12.02 0.14
N GLN A 129 -9.70 -12.95 0.40
CA GLN A 129 -10.74 -12.76 1.41
C GLN A 129 -10.13 -12.47 2.79
N GLY A 130 -10.72 -11.51 3.52
CA GLY A 130 -10.26 -11.10 4.85
C GLY A 130 -9.28 -9.92 4.86
N THR A 131 -8.74 -9.50 3.71
CA THR A 131 -7.88 -8.30 3.67
C THR A 131 -8.66 -7.04 4.07
N LYS A 132 -8.02 -6.22 4.90
CA LYS A 132 -8.54 -4.89 5.31
C LYS A 132 -8.01 -3.78 4.39
N LEU A 133 -7.00 -4.07 3.58
CA LEU A 133 -6.41 -3.12 2.65
C LEU A 133 -7.33 -2.94 1.45
N ARG A 134 -7.60 -1.68 1.11
CA ARG A 134 -8.44 -1.31 -0.02
C ARG A 134 -7.56 -0.67 -1.10
N PRO A 135 -7.47 -1.24 -2.31
CA PRO A 135 -6.84 -0.57 -3.44
C PRO A 135 -7.39 0.85 -3.63
N GLY A 136 -6.52 1.80 -3.93
CA GLY A 136 -6.87 3.21 -4.04
C GLY A 136 -6.92 3.98 -2.72
N HIS A 137 -6.66 3.35 -1.57
CA HIS A 137 -6.46 4.03 -0.28
C HIS A 137 -4.99 4.08 0.12
N ILE A 138 -4.64 5.02 1.00
CA ILE A 138 -3.30 5.08 1.58
C ILE A 138 -2.99 3.83 2.40
N PHE A 139 -1.74 3.35 2.34
CA PHE A 139 -1.32 2.18 3.09
C PHE A 139 -1.41 2.42 4.61
N ILE A 140 -1.90 1.43 5.35
CA ILE A 140 -2.13 1.53 6.80
C ILE A 140 -0.79 1.60 7.53
N ASN A 141 -0.65 2.60 8.40
CA ASN A 141 0.57 2.81 9.18
C ASN A 141 0.85 1.62 10.11
N SER A 142 2.11 1.17 10.13
CA SER A 142 2.51 0.02 10.95
C SER A 142 3.93 0.10 11.46
N ASP A 143 4.08 -0.10 12.76
CA ASP A 143 5.39 -0.13 13.41
C ASP A 143 5.94 -1.55 13.37
N VAL A 144 7.17 -1.68 12.86
CA VAL A 144 7.89 -2.95 12.76
C VAL A 144 9.33 -2.78 13.23
N THR A 145 9.98 -3.85 13.61
CA THR A 145 11.38 -3.83 14.02
C THR A 145 12.27 -4.24 12.85
N ARG A 146 13.20 -3.38 12.43
CA ARG A 146 14.16 -3.72 11.38
C ARG A 146 15.16 -4.77 11.89
N VAL A 147 15.32 -5.86 11.15
CA VAL A 147 16.08 -7.03 11.61
C VAL A 147 17.57 -6.72 11.80
N VAL A 148 18.16 -5.95 10.88
CA VAL A 148 19.62 -5.72 10.85
C VAL A 148 20.15 -4.95 12.06
N ASP A 149 19.37 -4.04 12.64
CA ASP A 149 19.84 -3.10 13.66
C ASP A 149 18.86 -2.90 14.83
N ALA A 150 17.75 -3.64 14.87
CA ALA A 150 16.73 -3.57 15.91
C ALA A 150 15.99 -2.23 16.02
N ASN A 151 16.15 -1.33 15.05
CA ASN A 151 15.46 -0.06 15.08
C ASN A 151 13.97 -0.24 14.76
N VAL A 152 13.11 0.42 15.54
CA VAL A 152 11.68 0.51 15.25
C VAL A 152 11.51 1.45 14.05
N VAL A 153 10.75 1.01 13.05
CA VAL A 153 10.52 1.71 11.80
C VAL A 153 9.03 1.75 11.51
N HIS A 154 8.54 2.92 11.11
CA HIS A 154 7.22 3.08 10.52
C HIS A 154 7.25 2.56 9.08
N LEU A 155 6.59 1.42 8.82
CA LEU A 155 6.67 0.67 7.59
C LEU A 155 6.32 1.50 6.36
N GLU A 156 5.32 2.38 6.48
CA GLU A 156 4.88 3.29 5.42
C GLU A 156 5.92 4.35 5.05
N GLN A 157 6.87 4.62 5.94
CA GLN A 157 7.97 5.57 5.76
C GLN A 157 9.34 4.87 5.56
N GLY A 158 9.38 3.54 5.64
CA GLY A 158 10.62 2.76 5.62
C GLY A 158 11.41 2.90 4.31
N VAL A 159 10.71 3.20 3.22
CA VAL A 159 11.28 3.53 1.90
C VAL A 159 10.98 5.01 1.61
N PRO A 160 11.99 5.83 1.28
CA PRO A 160 11.76 7.22 0.91
C PRO A 160 10.96 7.32 -0.39
N LEU A 161 10.39 8.51 -0.66
CA LEU A 161 9.71 8.83 -1.92
C LEU A 161 10.72 8.92 -3.08
N ASN A 162 11.20 7.78 -3.54
CA ASN A 162 12.24 7.63 -4.57
C ASN A 162 11.69 7.26 -5.96
N GLY A 163 10.36 7.31 -6.15
CA GLY A 163 9.71 6.94 -7.40
C GLY A 163 9.47 5.44 -7.62
N SER A 164 9.95 4.57 -6.72
CA SER A 164 9.76 3.13 -6.82
C SER A 164 8.44 2.65 -6.21
N PHE A 165 7.85 1.62 -6.82
CA PHE A 165 6.82 0.81 -6.20
C PHE A 165 7.42 -0.01 -5.06
N ARG A 166 6.70 -0.12 -3.96
CA ARG A 166 7.11 -0.89 -2.79
C ARG A 166 6.32 -2.19 -2.78
N ILE A 167 7.02 -3.30 -2.89
CA ILE A 167 6.43 -4.63 -2.81
C ILE A 167 6.63 -5.12 -1.37
N LEU A 168 5.58 -5.00 -0.57
CA LEU A 168 5.59 -5.40 0.84
C LEU A 168 5.16 -6.86 0.93
N ILE A 169 6.11 -7.74 1.22
CA ILE A 169 5.91 -9.17 1.33
C ILE A 169 5.71 -9.48 2.82
N PHE A 170 4.45 -9.58 3.23
CA PHE A 170 4.07 -10.14 4.52
C PHE A 170 4.29 -11.65 4.45
N ALA A 171 5.45 -12.10 4.89
CA ALA A 171 5.89 -13.48 4.79
C ALA A 171 5.28 -14.37 5.89
N GLY A 172 4.52 -13.83 6.83
CA GLY A 172 3.92 -14.62 7.91
C GLY A 172 4.97 -15.36 8.73
N ASN A 173 4.65 -16.60 9.13
CA ASN A 173 5.52 -17.44 9.93
C ASN A 173 6.54 -18.19 9.06
N PRO A 174 7.86 -17.95 9.23
CA PRO A 174 8.91 -18.58 8.41
C PRO A 174 8.88 -20.12 8.42
N ALA A 175 8.31 -20.75 9.45
CA ALA A 175 8.19 -22.20 9.51
C ALA A 175 7.18 -22.75 8.48
N VAL A 176 6.16 -21.96 8.14
CA VAL A 176 5.07 -22.35 7.23
C VAL A 176 5.35 -21.87 5.80
N THR A 177 5.79 -20.63 5.64
CA THR A 177 5.84 -19.94 4.33
C THR A 177 7.18 -20.03 3.62
N ARG A 178 8.18 -20.73 4.20
CA ARG A 178 9.53 -20.85 3.63
C ARG A 178 9.49 -21.23 2.15
N LYS A 179 8.67 -22.23 1.79
CA LYS A 179 8.57 -22.72 0.41
C LYS A 179 7.93 -21.67 -0.51
N ALA A 180 6.83 -21.05 -0.10
CA ALA A 180 6.19 -19.96 -0.84
C ALA A 180 7.15 -18.78 -1.09
N LEU A 181 7.96 -18.41 -0.09
CA LEU A 181 8.92 -17.32 -0.23
C LEU A 181 10.07 -17.68 -1.19
N VAL A 182 10.54 -18.92 -1.17
CA VAL A 182 11.55 -19.43 -2.12
C VAL A 182 11.01 -19.45 -3.54
N ASP A 183 9.80 -19.98 -3.72
CA ASP A 183 9.14 -20.06 -5.02
C ASP A 183 8.86 -18.65 -5.57
N PHE A 184 8.43 -17.73 -4.72
CA PHE A 184 8.25 -16.32 -5.08
C PHE A 184 9.57 -15.68 -5.51
N ALA A 185 10.65 -15.85 -4.73
CA ALA A 185 11.96 -15.32 -5.08
C ALA A 185 12.52 -15.93 -6.38
N ALA A 186 12.26 -17.22 -6.65
CA ALA A 186 12.58 -17.85 -7.92
C ALA A 186 11.76 -17.26 -9.08
N GLY A 187 10.47 -17.02 -8.86
CA GLY A 187 9.57 -16.35 -9.81
C GLY A 187 10.02 -14.93 -10.16
N LEU A 188 10.51 -14.16 -9.19
CA LEU A 188 11.12 -12.85 -9.45
C LEU A 188 12.39 -12.96 -10.30
N GLY A 189 13.11 -14.08 -10.24
CA GLY A 189 14.32 -14.34 -11.03
C GLY A 189 14.04 -14.74 -12.49
N CYS A 190 12.82 -15.13 -12.85
CA CYS A 190 12.46 -15.53 -14.21
C CYS A 190 12.60 -14.38 -15.20
N ASN A 191 13.07 -14.65 -16.43
CA ASN A 191 13.38 -13.62 -17.45
C ASN A 191 12.20 -12.71 -17.83
N GLN A 192 10.96 -13.20 -17.69
CA GLN A 192 9.74 -12.47 -18.01
C GLN A 192 8.99 -11.98 -16.77
N SER A 193 9.60 -12.04 -15.58
CA SER A 193 8.98 -11.50 -14.37
C SER A 193 8.97 -9.97 -14.40
N PHE A 194 7.96 -9.37 -13.78
CA PHE A 194 7.85 -7.91 -13.62
C PHE A 194 9.13 -7.34 -13.03
N TYR A 195 9.77 -8.06 -12.10
CA TYR A 195 10.97 -7.56 -11.45
C TYR A 195 12.22 -7.66 -12.33
N ARG A 196 12.42 -8.80 -13.00
CA ARG A 196 13.61 -9.06 -13.82
C ARG A 196 13.68 -8.15 -15.05
N ARG A 197 12.54 -7.85 -15.67
CA ARG A 197 12.45 -6.96 -16.84
C ARG A 197 12.88 -5.53 -16.52
N TYR A 198 12.66 -5.09 -15.28
CA TYR A 198 13.04 -3.76 -14.80
C TYR A 198 14.29 -3.77 -13.92
N MET A 199 15.13 -4.79 -14.05
CA MET A 199 16.45 -4.78 -13.42
C MET A 199 17.36 -3.77 -14.12
N ARG A 200 18.10 -3.03 -13.31
CA ARG A 200 19.12 -2.10 -13.80
C ARG A 200 20.31 -2.86 -14.41
N SER A 201 20.85 -2.33 -15.51
CA SER A 201 22.00 -2.91 -16.22
C SER A 201 23.31 -2.80 -15.42
N ASP A 202 23.43 -1.76 -14.61
CA ASP A 202 24.58 -1.44 -13.75
C ASP A 202 24.54 -2.13 -12.37
N ALA A 203 23.64 -3.10 -12.14
CA ALA A 203 23.43 -3.72 -10.83
C ALA A 203 24.70 -4.27 -10.14
N ARG A 204 25.76 -4.59 -10.91
CA ARG A 204 27.05 -5.06 -10.38
C ARG A 204 27.96 -3.93 -9.86
N GLU A 205 27.75 -2.71 -10.34
CA GLU A 205 28.52 -1.51 -10.00
C GLU A 205 27.86 -0.71 -8.87
N VAL A 206 26.57 -0.98 -8.60
CA VAL A 206 25.82 -0.36 -7.51
C VAL A 206 26.51 -0.60 -6.18
N SER A 207 26.75 0.50 -5.46
CA SER A 207 27.35 0.50 -4.13
C SER A 207 26.58 -0.42 -3.18
N TYR A 208 27.31 -1.16 -2.36
CA TYR A 208 26.73 -1.93 -1.27
C TYR A 208 25.92 -1.07 -0.27
N HIS A 209 26.17 0.25 -0.25
CA HIS A 209 25.44 1.19 0.58
C HIS A 209 24.09 1.63 0.00
N GLU A 210 23.75 1.26 -1.24
CA GLU A 210 22.41 1.46 -1.79
C GLU A 210 21.43 0.51 -1.10
N LYS A 211 20.52 1.07 -0.30
CA LYS A 211 19.63 0.29 0.58
C LYS A 211 18.28 0.02 -0.06
N HIS A 212 17.79 0.95 -0.87
CA HIS A 212 16.41 0.98 -1.33
C HIS A 212 16.25 0.28 -2.67
N ASN A 213 17.15 0.56 -3.62
CA ASN A 213 17.02 0.12 -5.00
C ASN A 213 18.26 -0.63 -5.52
N PRO A 214 18.76 -1.70 -4.86
CA PRO A 214 20.01 -2.35 -5.26
C PRO A 214 19.95 -2.98 -6.66
N HIS A 215 18.78 -3.46 -7.11
CA HIS A 215 18.66 -4.16 -8.40
C HIS A 215 17.62 -3.60 -9.37
N SER A 216 16.71 -2.74 -8.93
CA SER A 216 15.72 -2.08 -9.81
C SER A 216 15.55 -0.64 -9.37
N LEU A 217 15.45 0.27 -10.33
CA LEU A 217 15.08 1.67 -10.08
C LEU A 217 13.57 1.85 -9.88
N PHE A 218 12.78 0.85 -10.29
CA PHE A 218 11.33 0.93 -10.30
C PHE A 218 10.68 0.16 -9.15
N PHE A 219 11.38 -0.78 -8.51
CA PHE A 219 10.86 -1.62 -7.43
C PHE A 219 11.78 -1.69 -6.21
N THR A 220 11.21 -1.40 -5.03
CA THR A 220 11.77 -1.74 -3.72
C THR A 220 11.05 -2.97 -3.16
N LEU A 221 11.81 -3.96 -2.67
CA LEU A 221 11.25 -5.15 -2.02
C LEU A 221 11.42 -5.05 -0.50
N CYS A 222 10.35 -5.31 0.24
CA CYS A 222 10.35 -5.36 1.69
C CYS A 222 9.81 -6.70 2.16
N VAL A 223 10.45 -7.36 3.12
CA VAL A 223 10.00 -8.63 3.71
C VAL A 223 9.67 -8.40 5.18
N ILE A 224 8.47 -8.80 5.60
CA ILE A 224 7.95 -8.65 6.96
C ILE A 224 7.58 -10.04 7.48
N PHE A 225 8.23 -10.51 8.53
CA PHE A 225 7.91 -11.79 9.17
C PHE A 225 7.06 -11.60 10.41
N ALA A 226 6.05 -12.45 10.60
CA ALA A 226 5.21 -12.54 11.79
C ALA A 226 5.92 -13.31 12.92
N THR A 227 7.12 -12.87 13.31
CA THR A 227 7.86 -13.47 14.41
C THR A 227 8.80 -12.45 15.05
N LYS A 228 9.28 -12.77 16.26
CA LYS A 228 10.21 -11.92 16.99
C LYS A 228 11.53 -11.79 16.24
N ARG A 229 12.11 -10.59 16.26
CA ARG A 229 13.42 -10.30 15.62
C ARG A 229 14.49 -11.34 15.96
N CYS A 230 14.58 -11.79 17.22
CA CYS A 230 15.59 -12.74 17.67
C CYS A 230 15.51 -14.14 17.02
N HIS A 231 14.39 -14.47 16.35
CA HIS A 231 14.22 -15.74 15.66
C HIS A 231 14.48 -15.65 14.15
N ILE A 232 14.68 -14.44 13.62
CA ILE A 232 14.87 -14.20 12.18
C ILE A 232 16.36 -14.12 11.89
N GLU A 233 16.82 -14.95 10.96
CA GLU A 233 18.18 -14.90 10.44
C GLU A 233 18.13 -14.65 8.93
N ILE A 234 18.62 -13.50 8.47
CA ILE A 234 18.50 -13.07 7.07
C ILE A 234 19.13 -14.09 6.13
N SER A 235 20.29 -14.64 6.50
CA SER A 235 21.02 -15.61 5.67
C SER A 235 20.28 -16.96 5.54
N ARG A 236 19.42 -17.31 6.50
CA ARG A 236 18.68 -18.58 6.56
C ARG A 236 17.26 -18.46 6.02
N ASP A 237 16.59 -17.34 6.29
CA ASP A 237 15.14 -17.20 6.14
C ASP A 237 14.73 -16.36 4.92
N VAL A 238 15.64 -15.52 4.40
CA VAL A 238 15.34 -14.65 3.24
C VAL A 238 16.04 -15.20 1.99
N PRO A 239 15.30 -15.72 0.99
CA PRO A 239 15.90 -16.40 -0.15
C PRO A 239 16.39 -15.44 -1.24
N GLY A 240 17.52 -15.80 -1.84
CA GLY A 240 18.00 -15.27 -3.13
C GLY A 240 18.03 -13.75 -3.22
N LEU A 241 17.27 -13.21 -4.17
CA LEU A 241 17.25 -11.78 -4.49
C LEU A 241 16.76 -10.91 -3.33
N LEU A 242 15.84 -11.44 -2.50
CA LEU A 242 15.28 -10.72 -1.36
C LEU A 242 16.34 -10.43 -0.28
N ALA A 243 17.36 -11.29 -0.14
CA ALA A 243 18.39 -11.12 0.88
C ALA A 243 19.25 -9.87 0.66
N ARG A 244 19.32 -9.37 -0.58
CA ARG A 244 20.03 -8.11 -0.90
C ARG A 244 19.31 -6.88 -0.35
N TYR A 245 18.02 -6.99 -0.08
CA TYR A 245 17.21 -5.98 0.60
C TYR A 245 17.31 -6.09 2.13
N ARG A 246 18.50 -6.39 2.68
CA ARG A 246 18.73 -6.62 4.13
C ARG A 246 18.25 -5.48 5.05
N HIS A 247 18.20 -4.24 4.55
CA HIS A 247 17.70 -3.08 5.30
C HIS A 247 16.17 -2.96 5.27
N HIS A 248 15.51 -3.75 4.43
CA HIS A 248 14.06 -3.85 4.28
C HIS A 248 13.55 -5.24 4.68
N VAL A 249 14.23 -5.88 5.63
CA VAL A 249 13.74 -7.08 6.33
C VAL A 249 13.31 -6.66 7.73
N TYR A 250 12.07 -6.99 8.07
CA TYR A 250 11.39 -6.53 9.27
C TYR A 250 10.77 -7.70 10.05
N ALA A 251 10.72 -7.52 11.37
CA ALA A 251 10.01 -8.35 12.32
C ALA A 251 8.74 -7.61 12.76
N ASP A 252 7.60 -8.27 12.63
CA ASP A 252 6.32 -7.80 13.15
C ASP A 252 6.15 -8.27 14.59
N ASP A 253 6.88 -7.63 15.50
CA ASP A 253 6.96 -7.98 16.92
C ASP A 253 6.59 -6.80 17.85
N ARG A 254 5.88 -5.82 17.28
CA ARG A 254 5.43 -4.62 17.97
C ARG A 254 3.94 -4.73 18.25
N TRP A 255 3.57 -4.53 19.51
CA TRP A 255 2.18 -4.45 19.92
C TRP A 255 1.53 -3.15 19.46
N ASP A 256 0.28 -3.21 19.02
CA ASP A 256 -0.52 -2.06 18.62
C ASP A 256 -1.92 -2.13 19.27
N GLN A 257 -2.36 -1.00 19.84
CA GLN A 257 -3.64 -0.90 20.53
C GLN A 257 -4.85 -1.17 19.61
N ARG A 258 -4.72 -0.96 18.29
CA ARG A 258 -5.80 -1.21 17.32
C ARG A 258 -6.07 -2.70 17.11
N VAL A 259 -5.12 -3.56 17.47
CA VAL A 259 -5.18 -5.02 17.33
C VAL A 259 -4.55 -5.68 18.56
N PRO A 260 -5.14 -5.49 19.76
CA PRO A 260 -4.47 -5.80 21.02
C PRO A 260 -4.21 -7.30 21.22
N ASP A 261 -5.03 -8.16 20.60
CA ASP A 261 -4.94 -9.63 20.70
C ASP A 261 -4.05 -10.25 19.62
N ALA A 262 -3.54 -9.46 18.67
CA ALA A 262 -2.71 -9.96 17.57
C ALA A 262 -1.28 -10.27 18.04
N THR A 263 -0.72 -11.38 17.58
CA THR A 263 0.70 -11.67 17.84
C THR A 263 1.62 -10.90 16.90
N ALA A 264 1.14 -10.63 15.69
CA ALA A 264 1.80 -9.86 14.65
C ALA A 264 0.88 -8.70 14.22
N SER A 265 1.06 -7.53 14.85
CA SER A 265 0.12 -6.41 14.71
C SER A 265 0.06 -5.83 13.30
N ALA A 266 1.17 -5.77 12.55
CA ALA A 266 1.15 -5.30 11.16
C ALA A 266 0.38 -6.26 10.24
N HIS A 267 0.57 -7.58 10.38
CA HIS A 267 -0.20 -8.59 9.64
C HIS A 267 -1.71 -8.48 9.96
N ALA A 268 -2.07 -8.41 11.24
CA ALA A 268 -3.48 -8.31 11.66
C ALA A 268 -4.16 -6.99 11.22
N LYS A 269 -3.42 -5.87 11.17
CA LYS A 269 -3.93 -4.59 10.65
C LYS A 269 -4.21 -4.61 9.16
N THR A 270 -3.36 -5.29 8.39
CA THR A 270 -3.58 -5.47 6.94
C THR A 270 -4.67 -6.51 6.64
N GLY A 271 -5.07 -7.30 7.64
CA GLY A 271 -6.05 -8.38 7.50
C GLY A 271 -5.46 -9.65 6.89
N PHE A 272 -4.14 -9.80 6.93
CA PHE A 272 -3.50 -11.06 6.56
C PHE A 272 -3.51 -12.06 7.71
N ASP A 273 -3.52 -13.33 7.32
CA ASP A 273 -3.26 -14.47 8.18
C ASP A 273 -1.81 -14.36 8.70
N GLU A 274 -1.63 -14.45 10.02
CA GLU A 274 -0.30 -14.28 10.64
C GLU A 274 0.68 -15.40 10.25
N ASP A 275 0.18 -16.59 9.88
CA ASP A 275 1.03 -17.70 9.45
C ASP A 275 1.33 -17.63 7.96
N ARG A 276 0.35 -17.33 7.10
CA ARG A 276 0.49 -17.41 5.63
C ARG A 276 0.87 -16.09 4.96
N GLY A 277 0.41 -14.96 5.50
CA GLY A 277 0.71 -13.63 4.99
C GLY A 277 0.17 -13.33 3.59
N GLY A 278 0.85 -12.44 2.87
CA GLY A 278 0.45 -11.93 1.56
C GLY A 278 1.43 -10.91 0.98
N VAL A 279 1.15 -10.40 -0.21
CA VAL A 279 1.95 -9.37 -0.89
C VAL A 279 1.09 -8.15 -1.14
N VAL A 280 1.58 -6.98 -0.76
CA VAL A 280 0.94 -5.69 -1.01
C VAL A 280 1.80 -4.89 -1.95
N VAL A 281 1.19 -4.40 -3.03
CA VAL A 281 1.81 -3.43 -3.93
C VAL A 281 1.41 -2.05 -3.46
N VAL A 282 2.39 -1.27 -3.02
CA VAL A 282 2.22 0.14 -2.67
C VAL A 282 2.87 0.99 -3.73
N ARG A 283 2.11 1.93 -4.27
CA ARG A 283 2.53 2.89 -5.28
C ARG A 283 3.60 3.84 -4.72
N PRO A 284 4.36 4.54 -5.60
CA PRO A 284 5.36 5.50 -5.15
C PRO A 284 4.79 6.62 -4.25
N ASP A 285 3.52 7.00 -4.47
CA ASP A 285 2.77 7.98 -3.68
C ASP A 285 2.17 7.43 -2.36
N GLY A 286 2.42 6.17 -2.01
CA GLY A 286 1.99 5.56 -0.74
C GLY A 286 0.60 4.92 -0.75
N TYR A 287 -0.10 4.93 -1.88
CA TYR A 287 -1.40 4.30 -2.04
C TYR A 287 -1.28 2.81 -2.35
N VAL A 288 -2.18 2.00 -1.83
CA VAL A 288 -2.29 0.57 -2.16
C VAL A 288 -2.77 0.44 -3.59
N GLY A 289 -1.97 -0.22 -4.43
CA GLY A 289 -2.34 -0.53 -5.81
C GLY A 289 -3.04 -1.88 -5.93
N ALA A 290 -2.46 -2.91 -5.33
CA ALA A 290 -2.99 -4.28 -5.36
C ALA A 290 -2.59 -5.06 -4.10
N VAL A 291 -3.36 -6.11 -3.81
CA VAL A 291 -3.13 -7.06 -2.72
C VAL A 291 -3.20 -8.46 -3.30
N VAL A 292 -2.24 -9.32 -2.99
CA VAL A 292 -2.10 -10.66 -3.56
C VAL A 292 -1.83 -11.66 -2.46
N GLY A 293 -2.43 -12.86 -2.52
CA GLY A 293 -2.07 -13.96 -1.62
C GLY A 293 -0.66 -14.48 -1.87
N LEU A 294 0.08 -14.76 -0.79
CA LEU A 294 1.37 -15.46 -0.85
C LEU A 294 1.10 -16.97 -0.86
N VAL A 295 1.45 -17.65 -1.95
CA VAL A 295 1.21 -19.09 -2.12
C VAL A 295 2.46 -19.80 -2.61
N GLU A 296 2.51 -21.11 -2.40
CA GLU A 296 3.53 -21.97 -3.00
C GLU A 296 3.36 -22.03 -4.53
N GLY A 297 4.50 -22.17 -5.23
CA GLY A 297 4.56 -22.14 -6.69
C GLY A 297 4.61 -20.74 -7.30
N THR A 298 4.29 -20.64 -8.59
CA THR A 298 4.45 -19.42 -9.39
C THR A 298 3.25 -18.46 -9.32
N GLY A 299 2.17 -18.85 -8.63
CA GLY A 299 0.89 -18.13 -8.62
C GLY A 299 1.02 -16.67 -8.19
N THR A 300 1.72 -16.39 -7.09
CA THR A 300 1.91 -15.02 -6.58
C THR A 300 2.70 -14.15 -7.57
N ALA A 301 3.78 -14.67 -8.16
CA ALA A 301 4.57 -13.94 -9.14
C ALA A 301 3.79 -13.68 -10.44
N ASN A 302 3.01 -14.66 -10.89
CA ASN A 302 2.17 -14.55 -12.09
C ASN A 302 1.05 -13.52 -11.91
N ALA A 303 0.40 -13.50 -10.74
CA ALA A 303 -0.59 -12.48 -10.41
C ALA A 303 0.02 -11.07 -10.48
N LEU A 304 1.21 -10.87 -9.90
CA LEU A 304 1.90 -9.57 -9.99
C LEU A 304 2.31 -9.22 -11.43
N ASN A 305 2.73 -10.20 -12.24
CA ASN A 305 2.99 -9.97 -13.67
C ASN A 305 1.74 -9.45 -14.39
N GLU A 306 0.57 -10.06 -14.18
CA GLU A 306 -0.69 -9.57 -14.76
C GLU A 306 -1.01 -8.13 -14.33
N TYR A 307 -0.78 -7.80 -13.06
CA TYR A 307 -1.05 -6.45 -12.55
C TYR A 307 -0.12 -5.41 -13.20
N PHE A 308 1.19 -5.65 -13.19
CA PHE A 308 2.14 -4.70 -13.76
C PHE A 308 2.02 -4.61 -15.29
N ALA A 309 1.64 -5.70 -15.97
CA ALA A 309 1.43 -5.71 -17.43
C ALA A 309 0.33 -4.75 -17.89
N ALA A 310 -0.57 -4.32 -17.00
CA ALA A 310 -1.63 -3.37 -17.34
C ALA A 310 -1.09 -1.97 -17.71
N PHE A 311 0.06 -1.56 -17.18
CA PHE A 311 0.59 -0.21 -17.37
C PHE A 311 2.10 -0.15 -17.66
N CYS A 312 2.85 -1.22 -17.41
CA CYS A 312 4.30 -1.28 -17.64
C CYS A 312 4.61 -1.46 -19.13
N THR A 313 5.68 -0.83 -19.60
CA THR A 313 6.14 -0.85 -21.01
C THR A 313 6.64 -2.21 -21.51
N GLU A 314 7.21 -3.02 -20.62
CA GLU A 314 7.86 -4.27 -20.93
C GLU A 314 6.85 -5.41 -20.96
N LYS A 315 6.99 -6.30 -21.95
CA LYS A 315 6.14 -7.51 -22.03
C LYS A 315 6.51 -8.48 -20.91
N LEU A 316 5.55 -8.76 -20.05
CA LEU A 316 5.68 -9.71 -18.94
C LEU A 316 5.12 -11.08 -19.33
N ALA A 317 5.44 -12.12 -18.57
CA ALA A 317 4.97 -13.48 -18.83
C ALA A 317 3.44 -13.55 -18.75
N ASP A 318 2.80 -14.07 -19.79
CA ASP A 318 1.40 -14.50 -19.73
C ASP A 318 1.33 -15.84 -18.97
N VAL A 319 0.29 -16.00 -18.14
CA VAL A 319 0.01 -17.24 -17.39
C VAL A 319 0.00 -18.49 -18.29
N ASN A 320 -0.30 -18.32 -19.58
CA ASN A 320 -0.36 -19.40 -20.57
C ASN A 320 0.99 -19.80 -21.19
N SER A 321 2.09 -19.13 -20.87
CA SER A 321 3.42 -19.39 -21.46
C SER A 321 4.29 -20.39 -20.68
N GLN A 322 3.72 -21.05 -19.67
CA GLN A 322 4.41 -22.06 -18.84
C GLN A 322 3.70 -23.44 -18.81
N LEU A 323 2.79 -23.71 -19.75
CA LEU A 323 2.28 -25.07 -20.02
C LEU A 323 3.11 -25.75 -21.12
#